data_AF-E6WS63-F1
#
_entry.id   AF-E6WS63-F1
#
_cell.length_a   1.000
_cell.length_b   1.000
_cell.length_c   1.000
_cell.angle_alpha   90.00
_cell.angle_beta   90.00
_cell.angle_gamma   90.00
#
_symmetry.space_group_name_H-M   'P 1'
#
loop_
_entity.id
_entity.type
_entity.pdbx_description
1 polymer ?
#
loop_
_entity_poly.entity_id
_entity_poly.type
_entity_poly.pdbx_seq_one_letter_code
_entity_poly.pdbx_strand_id
1 'polypeptide(L)'
;MSTGRTPEIADEVLARLSEGEPLRAILRSDPERFPGKSQWYAWMAEDEDLAARFRQAREEGADAIAEECLEIADDARNDWMERQGEDGQGEGFQLNGEHVQRSKLRIHTRMQLLAKWFPQRYGDKVAMEHTGPGGGPVQTVTRIERRIVKAE
;
A
#
# COMPACT_ATOMS: atom_id res chain seq x y z
N MET A 1 -16.44 -22.29 18.24
CA MET A 1 -17.62 -21.51 18.67
C MET A 1 -17.85 -20.45 17.61
N SER A 2 -19.06 -20.33 17.07
CA SER A 2 -19.38 -19.31 16.08
C SER A 2 -19.40 -17.96 16.79
N THR A 3 -18.37 -17.14 16.58
CA THR A 3 -18.41 -15.71 16.92
C THR A 3 -19.47 -15.09 16.03
N GLY A 4 -20.68 -14.95 16.58
CA GLY A 4 -21.78 -14.26 15.90
C GLY A 4 -21.36 -12.84 15.57
N ARG A 5 -21.76 -12.35 14.38
CA ARG A 5 -21.53 -10.98 13.95
C ARG A 5 -22.15 -10.02 14.95
N THR A 6 -21.34 -9.32 15.73
CA THR A 6 -21.81 -8.18 16.52
C THR A 6 -21.41 -6.89 15.80
N PRO A 7 -22.31 -5.88 15.68
CA PRO A 7 -22.01 -4.60 15.05
C PRO A 7 -20.73 -3.95 15.60
N GLU A 8 -20.48 -4.09 16.89
CA GLU A 8 -19.33 -3.51 17.59
C GLU A 8 -17.99 -4.07 17.10
N ILE A 9 -17.95 -5.36 16.74
CA ILE A 9 -16.73 -5.97 16.17
C ILE A 9 -16.45 -5.39 14.78
N ALA A 10 -17.49 -5.26 13.96
CA ALA A 10 -17.34 -4.67 12.63
C ALA A 10 -16.87 -3.22 12.72
N ASP A 11 -17.49 -2.43 13.59
CA ASP A 11 -17.16 -1.02 13.79
C ASP A 11 -15.71 -0.83 14.26
N GLU A 12 -15.22 -1.66 15.20
CA GLU A 12 -13.82 -1.59 15.63
C GLU A 12 -12.84 -1.97 14.52
N VAL A 13 -13.14 -3.03 13.75
CA VAL A 13 -12.28 -3.42 12.62
C VAL A 13 -12.21 -2.29 11.59
N LEU A 14 -13.33 -1.64 11.30
CA LEU A 14 -13.38 -0.51 10.38
C LEU A 14 -12.60 0.69 10.90
N ALA A 15 -12.74 1.04 12.18
CA ALA A 15 -12.00 2.14 12.80
C ALA A 15 -10.48 1.90 12.78
N ARG A 16 -10.01 0.69 13.08
CA ARG A 16 -8.57 0.38 13.00
C ARG A 16 -8.05 0.36 11.56
N LEU A 17 -8.90 -0.05 10.63
CA LEU A 17 -8.56 -0.07 9.21
C LEU A 17 -8.43 1.35 8.64
N SER A 18 -9.27 2.29 9.07
CA SER A 18 -9.17 3.71 8.68
C SER A 18 -7.93 4.40 9.25
N GLU A 19 -7.40 3.91 10.38
CA GLU A 19 -6.10 4.35 10.92
C GLU A 19 -4.90 3.63 10.26
N GLY A 20 -5.12 2.90 9.16
CA GLY A 20 -4.05 2.30 8.38
C GLY A 20 -3.57 0.93 8.85
N GLU A 21 -4.19 0.33 9.87
CA GLU A 21 -3.83 -1.02 10.31
C GLU A 21 -4.32 -2.08 9.29
N PRO A 22 -3.45 -2.96 8.77
CA PRO A 22 -3.88 -3.97 7.80
C PRO A 22 -4.89 -4.95 8.41
N LEU A 23 -5.99 -5.24 7.69
CA LEU A 23 -7.05 -6.17 8.13
C LEU A 23 -6.51 -7.47 8.75
N ARG A 24 -5.47 -8.07 8.16
CA ARG A 24 -4.90 -9.33 8.67
C ARG A 24 -4.24 -9.16 10.05
N ALA A 25 -3.65 -8.01 10.34
CA ALA A 25 -3.09 -7.69 11.65
C ALA A 25 -4.23 -7.51 12.66
N ILE A 26 -5.25 -6.72 12.32
CA ILE A 26 -6.44 -6.50 13.15
C ILE A 26 -7.08 -7.83 13.55
N LEU A 27 -7.45 -8.66 12.57
CA LEU A 27 -8.14 -9.94 12.83
C LEU A 27 -7.28 -10.95 13.61
N ARG A 28 -5.96 -10.76 13.68
CA ARG A 28 -5.03 -11.62 14.44
C ARG A 28 -4.70 -11.09 15.82
N SER A 29 -5.01 -9.82 16.09
CA SER A 29 -4.69 -9.20 17.37
C SER A 29 -5.44 -9.83 18.54
N ASP A 30 -6.64 -10.36 18.29
CA ASP A 30 -7.42 -11.13 19.24
C ASP A 30 -8.24 -12.21 18.50
N PRO A 31 -7.69 -13.43 18.31
CA PRO A 31 -8.36 -14.49 17.56
C PRO A 31 -9.59 -15.11 18.25
N GLU A 32 -9.76 -14.87 19.56
CA GLU A 32 -10.94 -15.32 20.30
C GLU A 32 -12.12 -14.38 20.06
N ARG A 33 -11.83 -13.10 19.85
CA ARG A 33 -12.82 -12.03 19.63
C ARG A 33 -13.10 -11.76 18.15
N PHE A 34 -12.08 -11.64 17.32
CA PHE A 34 -12.23 -11.26 15.91
C PHE A 34 -12.54 -12.45 15.01
N PRO A 35 -13.33 -12.25 13.94
CA PRO A 35 -13.61 -13.31 12.97
C PRO A 35 -12.34 -13.69 12.21
N GLY A 36 -12.26 -14.95 11.79
CA GLY A 36 -11.25 -15.37 10.82
C GLY A 36 -11.44 -14.64 9.48
N LYS A 37 -10.36 -14.52 8.69
CA LYS A 37 -10.38 -13.83 7.39
C LYS A 37 -11.56 -14.28 6.51
N SER A 38 -11.79 -15.58 6.36
CA SER A 38 -12.87 -16.11 5.51
C SER A 38 -14.25 -15.70 6.02
N GLN A 39 -14.45 -15.65 7.33
CA GLN A 39 -15.71 -15.25 7.96
C GLN A 39 -15.96 -13.74 7.77
N TRP A 40 -14.92 -12.90 7.89
CA TRP A 40 -15.02 -11.47 7.58
C TRP A 40 -15.53 -11.21 6.15
N TYR A 41 -14.97 -11.93 5.16
CA TYR A 41 -15.43 -11.81 3.77
C TYR A 41 -16.85 -12.36 3.56
N ALA A 42 -17.26 -13.39 4.31
CA ALA A 42 -18.65 -13.86 4.29
C ALA A 42 -19.62 -12.78 4.81
N TRP A 43 -19.28 -12.08 5.90
CA TRP A 43 -20.10 -10.97 6.41
C TRP A 43 -20.26 -9.85 5.38
N MET A 44 -19.19 -9.47 4.68
CA MET A 44 -19.27 -8.44 3.63
C MET A 44 -20.05 -8.90 2.38
N ALA A 45 -20.12 -10.20 2.11
CA ALA A 45 -20.90 -10.73 1.00
C ALA A 45 -22.41 -10.70 1.29
N GLU A 46 -22.78 -10.80 2.57
CA GLU A 46 -24.17 -10.81 3.04
C GLU A 46 -24.69 -9.41 3.39
N ASP A 47 -23.82 -8.41 3.49
CA ASP A 47 -24.16 -7.05 3.94
C ASP A 47 -23.46 -5.97 3.11
N GLU A 48 -24.25 -5.31 2.26
CA GLU A 48 -23.77 -4.25 1.37
C GLU A 48 -23.33 -2.98 2.10
N ASP A 49 -23.96 -2.65 3.24
CA ASP A 49 -23.58 -1.49 4.06
C ASP A 49 -22.19 -1.70 4.67
N LEU A 50 -21.96 -2.87 5.28
CA LEU A 50 -20.64 -3.23 5.79
C LEU A 50 -19.59 -3.23 4.69
N ALA A 51 -19.92 -3.77 3.51
CA ALA A 51 -19.00 -3.76 2.37
C ALA A 51 -18.68 -2.32 1.90
N ALA A 52 -19.65 -1.40 1.91
CA ALA A 52 -19.45 -0.01 1.57
C ALA A 52 -18.56 0.71 2.59
N ARG A 53 -18.87 0.58 3.87
CA ARG A 53 -18.08 1.15 4.97
C ARG A 53 -16.66 0.58 5.01
N PHE A 54 -16.48 -0.69 4.67
CA PHE A 54 -15.15 -1.30 4.54
C PHE A 54 -14.33 -0.68 3.39
N ARG A 55 -14.94 -0.42 2.24
CA ARG A 55 -14.25 0.27 1.14
C ARG A 55 -13.82 1.68 1.57
N GLN A 56 -14.71 2.42 2.23
CA GLN A 56 -14.43 3.75 2.75
C GLN A 56 -13.28 3.74 3.76
N ALA A 57 -13.33 2.86 4.77
CA ALA A 57 -12.27 2.73 5.76
C ALA A 57 -10.93 2.35 5.13
N ARG A 58 -10.93 1.55 4.05
CA ARG A 58 -9.69 1.26 3.31
C ARG A 58 -9.13 2.48 2.58
N GLU A 59 -9.98 3.35 2.04
CA GLU A 59 -9.54 4.58 1.38
C GLU A 59 -8.96 5.59 2.37
N GLU A 60 -9.57 5.71 3.55
CA GLU A 60 -9.06 6.53 4.66
C GLU A 60 -7.75 5.96 5.21
N GLY A 61 -7.68 4.65 5.42
CA GLY A 61 -6.47 3.96 5.87
C GLY A 61 -5.31 4.07 4.89
N ALA A 62 -5.58 4.32 3.60
CA ALA A 62 -4.53 4.60 2.63
C ALA A 62 -3.80 5.90 2.96
N ASP A 63 -4.54 6.90 3.43
CA ASP A 63 -4.01 8.23 3.79
C ASP A 63 -3.24 8.14 5.10
N ALA A 64 -3.78 7.44 6.10
CA ALA A 64 -3.07 7.16 7.35
C ALA A 64 -1.73 6.46 7.13
N ILE A 65 -1.68 5.45 6.23
CA ILE A 65 -0.41 4.77 5.88
C ILE A 65 0.58 5.73 5.20
N ALA A 66 0.08 6.65 4.36
CA ALA A 66 0.92 7.65 3.70
C ALA A 66 1.50 8.66 4.70
N GLU A 67 0.70 9.11 5.66
CA GLU A 67 1.11 9.99 6.75
C GLU A 67 2.13 9.29 7.68
N GLU A 68 1.91 8.01 8.04
CA GLU A 68 2.88 7.21 8.81
C GLU A 68 4.24 7.13 8.08
N CYS A 69 4.27 7.16 6.74
CA CYS A 69 5.54 7.18 6.01
C CYS A 69 6.35 8.45 6.27
N LEU A 70 5.70 9.60 6.44
CA LEU A 70 6.37 10.84 6.82
C LEU A 70 6.87 10.75 8.26
N GLU A 71 6.06 10.24 9.18
CA GLU A 71 6.48 10.03 10.57
C GLU A 71 7.71 9.13 10.67
N ILE A 72 7.76 8.02 9.91
CA ILE A 72 8.92 7.12 9.87
C ILE A 72 10.14 7.81 9.26
N ALA A 73 9.95 8.71 8.29
CA ALA A 73 11.05 9.42 7.63
C ALA A 73 11.67 10.49 8.55
N ASP A 74 10.83 11.18 9.34
CA ASP A 74 11.24 12.27 10.22
C ASP A 74 11.70 11.78 11.60
N ASP A 75 11.40 10.53 11.97
CA ASP A 75 11.83 9.92 13.24
C ASP A 75 13.31 9.50 13.21
N ALA A 76 14.18 10.36 13.74
CA ALA A 76 15.61 10.12 13.89
C ALA A 76 16.00 9.33 15.17
N ARG A 77 15.04 8.85 15.97
CA ARG A 77 15.35 8.05 17.16
C ARG A 77 16.09 6.78 16.75
N ASN A 78 17.06 6.33 17.55
CA ASN A 78 17.86 5.12 17.31
C ASN A 78 18.78 5.14 16.07
N ASP A 79 18.90 6.27 15.35
CA ASP A 79 19.86 6.41 14.26
C ASP A 79 21.31 6.39 14.76
N TRP A 80 21.54 6.72 16.02
CA TRP A 80 22.86 6.68 16.64
C TRP A 80 22.86 5.70 17.80
N MET A 81 23.90 4.88 17.88
CA MET A 81 24.16 3.98 19.00
C MET A 81 25.46 4.36 19.67
N GLU A 82 25.50 4.26 20.99
CA GLU A 82 26.73 4.38 21.75
C GLU A 82 27.69 3.25 21.33
N ARG A 83 28.93 3.63 21.07
CA ARG A 83 30.05 2.73 20.86
C ARG A 83 30.96 2.87 22.07
N GLN A 84 31.07 1.79 22.86
CA GLN A 84 32.17 1.68 23.80
C GLN A 84 33.47 1.54 22.99
N GLY A 85 34.42 2.43 23.26
CA GLY A 85 35.77 2.32 22.71
C GLY A 85 36.49 1.12 23.33
N GLU A 86 37.30 0.42 22.54
CA GLU A 86 38.30 -0.50 23.10
C GLU A 86 39.49 0.31 23.62
N ASP A 87 40.03 -0.12 24.77
CA ASP A 87 41.26 0.31 25.44
C ASP A 87 41.78 1.71 25.05
N GLY A 88 41.30 2.72 25.77
CA GLY A 88 41.82 4.09 25.70
C GLY A 88 41.22 4.98 24.60
N GLN A 89 40.32 4.45 23.77
CA GLN A 89 39.48 5.26 22.89
C GLN A 89 38.25 5.75 23.66
N GLY A 90 38.04 7.07 23.69
CA GLY A 90 36.88 7.68 24.35
C GLY A 90 35.55 7.17 23.77
N GLU A 91 34.51 7.19 24.59
CA GLU A 91 33.14 6.86 24.18
C GLU A 91 32.70 7.74 23.00
N GLY A 92 31.99 7.14 22.05
CA GLY A 92 31.53 7.84 20.85
C GLY A 92 30.19 7.31 20.34
N PHE A 93 29.65 7.97 19.32
CA PHE A 93 28.42 7.55 18.65
C PHE A 93 28.73 6.94 17.28
N GLN A 94 28.08 5.83 16.96
CA GLN A 94 28.12 5.21 15.63
C GLN A 94 26.72 5.18 15.01
N LEU A 95 26.65 5.38 13.70
CA LEU A 95 25.41 5.29 12.95
C LEU A 95 24.84 3.86 13.02
N ASN A 96 23.57 3.74 13.37
CA ASN A 96 22.81 2.52 13.30
C ASN A 96 22.30 2.27 11.87
N GLY A 97 23.15 1.68 11.05
CA GLY A 97 22.80 1.35 9.66
C GLY A 97 21.56 0.46 9.55
N GLU A 98 21.32 -0.44 10.50
CA GLU A 98 20.14 -1.31 10.47
C GLU A 98 18.84 -0.52 10.65
N HIS A 99 18.82 0.41 11.61
CA HIS A 99 17.64 1.24 11.86
C HIS A 99 17.24 2.05 10.64
N VAL A 100 18.21 2.78 10.06
CA VAL A 100 18.00 3.61 8.86
C VAL A 100 17.51 2.77 7.68
N GLN A 101 18.11 1.60 7.44
CA GLN A 101 17.69 0.73 6.33
C GLN A 101 16.31 0.12 6.56
N ARG A 102 15.96 -0.21 7.81
CA ARG A 102 14.63 -0.70 8.17
C ARG A 102 13.56 0.37 7.96
N SER A 103 13.82 1.63 8.33
CA SER A 103 12.92 2.75 8.07
C SER A 103 12.70 2.95 6.57
N LYS A 104 13.77 2.94 5.76
CA LYS A 104 13.67 2.98 4.29
C LYS A 104 12.84 1.84 3.72
N LEU A 105 13.05 0.61 4.19
CA LEU A 105 12.28 -0.55 3.76
C LEU A 105 10.80 -0.41 4.11
N ARG A 106 10.49 0.05 5.34
CA ARG A 106 9.11 0.29 5.79
C ARG A 106 8.38 1.30 4.90
N ILE A 107 9.00 2.43 4.61
CA ILE A 107 8.46 3.48 3.74
C ILE A 107 8.26 2.92 2.33
N HIS A 108 9.28 2.27 1.78
CA HIS A 108 9.22 1.69 0.44
C HIS A 108 8.07 0.68 0.29
N THR A 109 7.96 -0.27 1.22
CA THR A 109 6.90 -1.29 1.19
C THR A 109 5.50 -0.65 1.26
N ARG A 110 5.31 0.34 2.14
CA ARG A 110 4.03 1.06 2.26
C ARG A 110 3.68 1.80 0.98
N MET A 111 4.58 2.62 0.46
CA MET A 111 4.38 3.37 -0.78
C MET A 111 4.11 2.44 -1.97
N GLN A 112 4.84 1.33 -2.08
CA GLN A 112 4.60 0.33 -3.12
C GLN A 112 3.20 -0.29 -3.01
N LEU A 113 2.77 -0.64 -1.80
CA LEU A 113 1.42 -1.19 -1.59
C LEU A 113 0.34 -0.15 -1.89
N LEU A 114 0.50 1.10 -1.45
CA LEU A 114 -0.43 2.19 -1.77
C LEU A 114 -0.58 2.39 -3.27
N ALA A 115 0.53 2.43 -4.01
CA ALA A 115 0.51 2.55 -5.47
C ALA A 115 -0.19 1.38 -6.18
N LYS A 116 -0.21 0.18 -5.58
CA LYS A 116 -0.91 -1.00 -6.13
C LYS A 116 -2.36 -1.11 -5.67
N TRP A 117 -2.68 -0.69 -4.44
CA TRP A 117 -4.03 -0.76 -3.89
C TRP A 117 -4.91 0.40 -4.37
N PHE A 118 -4.31 1.58 -4.56
CA PHE A 118 -5.01 2.83 -4.90
C PHE A 118 -4.27 3.58 -6.02
N PRO A 119 -4.09 2.96 -7.21
CA PRO A 119 -3.25 3.51 -8.28
C PRO A 119 -3.70 4.89 -8.80
N GLN A 120 -5.00 5.22 -8.71
CA GLN A 120 -5.49 6.54 -9.13
C GLN A 120 -4.95 7.69 -8.27
N ARG A 121 -4.71 7.43 -6.98
CA ARG A 121 -4.24 8.42 -5.99
C ARG A 121 -2.73 8.37 -5.81
N TYR A 122 -2.19 7.16 -5.69
CA TYR A 122 -0.80 6.91 -5.26
C TYR A 122 0.07 6.26 -6.33
N GLY A 123 -0.48 5.95 -7.50
CA GLY A 123 0.30 5.42 -8.62
C GLY A 123 1.09 6.53 -9.32
N ASP A 124 2.25 6.16 -9.86
CA ASP A 124 3.03 7.04 -10.71
C ASP A 124 2.22 7.46 -11.94
N LYS A 125 2.14 8.77 -12.18
CA LYS A 125 1.49 9.34 -13.36
C LYS A 125 2.55 9.65 -14.41
N VAL A 126 2.43 9.01 -15.57
CA VAL A 126 3.30 9.26 -16.72
C VAL A 126 2.50 9.98 -17.79
N ALA A 127 2.95 11.17 -18.17
CA ALA A 127 2.48 11.85 -19.38
C ALA A 127 3.37 11.39 -20.54
N MET A 128 2.78 10.75 -21.56
CA MET A 128 3.50 10.32 -22.75
C MET A 128 3.14 11.22 -23.92
N GLU A 129 4.16 11.80 -24.55
CA GLU A 129 4.02 12.44 -25.85
C GLU A 129 4.28 11.39 -26.94
N HIS A 130 3.31 11.22 -27.83
CA HIS A 130 3.41 10.29 -28.96
C HIS A 130 3.66 11.06 -30.25
N THR A 131 4.81 10.81 -30.89
CA THR A 131 5.15 11.37 -32.20
C THR A 131 5.39 10.25 -33.22
N GLY A 132 5.08 10.52 -34.47
CA GLY A 132 5.43 9.67 -35.61
C GLY A 132 6.92 9.76 -35.97
N PRO A 133 7.35 9.05 -37.03
CA PRO A 133 8.73 9.05 -37.49
C PRO A 133 9.28 10.47 -37.69
N GLY A 134 10.49 10.72 -37.19
CA GLY A 134 11.14 12.03 -37.28
C GLY A 134 10.46 13.16 -36.49
N GLY A 135 9.63 12.85 -35.50
CA GLY A 135 8.89 13.85 -34.71
C GLY A 135 7.63 14.37 -35.40
N GLY A 136 7.24 13.77 -36.55
CA GLY A 136 6.04 14.15 -37.29
C GLY A 136 4.74 13.63 -36.65
N PRO A 137 3.58 13.87 -37.28
CA PRO A 137 2.30 13.34 -36.83
C PRO A 137 2.29 11.80 -36.80
N VAL A 138 1.59 11.24 -35.81
CA VAL A 138 1.30 9.80 -35.75
C VAL A 138 0.50 9.41 -37.00
N GLN A 139 1.01 8.43 -37.75
CA GLN A 139 0.37 7.94 -38.96
C GLN A 139 -0.66 6.86 -38.60
N THR A 140 -1.91 7.06 -39.00
CA THR A 140 -3.00 6.09 -38.78
C THR A 140 -3.45 5.53 -40.12
N VAL A 141 -3.36 4.20 -40.31
CA VAL A 141 -3.91 3.54 -41.49
C VAL A 141 -5.38 3.18 -41.23
N THR A 142 -6.30 3.87 -41.89
CA THR A 142 -7.75 3.71 -41.70
C THR A 142 -8.43 2.84 -42.77
N ARG A 143 -7.77 2.60 -43.91
CA ARG A 143 -8.29 1.76 -44.99
C ARG A 143 -7.18 0.89 -45.58
N ILE A 144 -7.44 -0.40 -45.69
CA ILE A 144 -6.59 -1.36 -46.39
C ILE A 144 -7.39 -1.90 -47.56
N GLU A 145 -6.96 -1.60 -48.78
CA GLU A 145 -7.52 -2.20 -49.99
C GLU A 145 -6.68 -3.39 -50.43
N ARG A 146 -7.32 -4.55 -50.60
CA ARG A 146 -6.69 -5.73 -51.18
C ARG A 146 -7.15 -5.87 -52.62
N ARG A 147 -6.21 -5.82 -53.56
CA ARG A 147 -6.47 -6.13 -54.96
C ARG A 147 -6.06 -7.57 -55.22
N ILE A 148 -7.02 -8.44 -55.52
CA ILE A 148 -6.76 -9.81 -55.95
C ILE A 148 -6.51 -9.78 -57.46
N VAL A 149 -5.34 -10.22 -57.88
CA VAL A 149 -4.98 -10.41 -59.30
C VAL A 149 -4.93 -11.90 -59.61
N LYS A 150 -5.48 -12.31 -60.77
CA LYS A 150 -5.34 -13.68 -61.27
C LYS A 150 -3.89 -13.90 -61.70
N ALA A 151 -3.35 -15.07 -61.37
CA ALA A 151 -2.06 -15.52 -61.90
C ALA A 151 -2.16 -15.71 -63.42
N GLU A 152 -1.13 -15.26 -64.14
CA GLU A 152 -0.94 -15.47 -65.58
C GLU A 152 -0.75 -16.96 -65.93
#